data_AF-A0A348AH53-F1
#
_entry.id   AF-A0A348AH53-F1
#
_cell.length_a   1.000
_cell.length_b   1.000
_cell.length_c   1.000
_cell.angle_alpha   90.00
_cell.angle_beta   90.00
_cell.angle_gamma   90.00
#
_symmetry.space_group_name_H-M   'P 1'
#
loop_
_entity.id
_entity.type
_entity.pdbx_description
1 polymer ?
#
loop_
_entity_poly.entity_id
_entity_poly.type
_entity_poly.pdbx_seq_one_letter_code
_entity_poly.pdbx_strand_id
1 'polypeptide(L)'
;MVPVEEIQAGLAKKMAILEKISANIGTQRRFVQRREMKGLKRLLRDMDKLFDELAAVNQELRRNEQWKDMSCFRAAVGAIAAKQSEVLTSSAAMVQEAAMVRNHVAAQLRRLRAGRNITNRYVSCWLTRRPGGRFNQKG
;
A
#
# COMPACT_ATOMS: atom_id res chain seq x y z
N MET A 1 15.31 -36.93 -8.94
CA MET A 1 16.10 -35.68 -9.00
C MET A 1 15.30 -34.68 -9.82
N VAL A 2 15.00 -33.50 -9.27
CA VAL A 2 14.43 -32.41 -10.08
C VAL A 2 15.52 -31.87 -11.00
N PRO A 3 15.26 -31.67 -12.30
CA PRO A 3 16.26 -31.17 -13.22
C PRO A 3 16.73 -29.77 -12.82
N VAL A 4 18.03 -29.51 -13.01
CA VAL A 4 18.68 -28.23 -12.71
C VAL A 4 17.95 -27.07 -13.39
N GLU A 5 17.43 -27.28 -14.59
CA GLU A 5 16.65 -26.31 -15.37
C GLU A 5 15.35 -25.88 -14.69
N GLU A 6 14.63 -26.80 -14.03
CA GLU A 6 13.39 -26.49 -13.31
C GLU A 6 13.67 -25.59 -12.09
N ILE A 7 14.74 -25.87 -11.36
CA ILE A 7 15.17 -25.02 -10.23
C ILE A 7 15.59 -23.64 -10.73
N GLN A 8 16.36 -23.57 -11.82
CA GLN A 8 16.79 -22.31 -12.41
C GLN A 8 15.59 -21.47 -12.86
N ALA A 9 14.61 -22.08 -13.51
CA ALA A 9 13.37 -21.43 -13.92
C ALA A 9 12.57 -20.92 -12.71
N GLY A 10 12.47 -21.72 -11.64
CA GLY A 10 11.82 -21.32 -10.40
C GLY A 10 12.49 -20.12 -9.71
N LEU A 11 13.83 -20.11 -9.64
CA LEU A 11 14.61 -18.99 -9.10
C LEU A 11 14.47 -17.73 -9.95
N ALA A 12 14.52 -17.85 -11.27
CA ALA A 12 14.30 -16.73 -12.18
C ALA A 12 12.88 -16.15 -12.04
N LYS A 13 11.86 -17.02 -11.96
CA LYS A 13 10.47 -16.61 -11.73
C LYS A 13 10.31 -15.90 -10.39
N LYS A 14 10.94 -16.41 -9.33
CA LYS A 14 10.96 -15.76 -8.01
C LYS A 14 11.56 -14.36 -8.07
N MET A 15 12.68 -14.19 -8.77
CA MET A 15 13.30 -12.87 -8.96
C MET A 15 12.36 -11.90 -9.69
N ALA A 16 11.77 -12.34 -10.81
CA ALA A 16 10.85 -11.51 -11.58
C ALA A 16 9.63 -11.06 -10.76
N ILE A 17 9.11 -11.93 -9.88
CA ILE A 17 8.02 -11.55 -8.96
C ILE A 17 8.48 -10.48 -7.96
N LEU A 18 9.68 -10.62 -7.40
CA LEU A 18 10.24 -9.62 -6.48
C LEU A 18 10.46 -8.25 -7.15
N GLU A 19 10.87 -8.23 -8.41
CA GLU A 19 10.98 -7.00 -9.20
C GLU A 19 9.62 -6.34 -9.42
N LYS A 20 8.58 -7.13 -9.76
CA LYS A 20 7.20 -6.63 -9.88
C LYS A 20 6.68 -6.06 -8.57
N ILE A 21 6.95 -6.74 -7.44
CA ILE A 21 6.60 -6.24 -6.10
C ILE A 21 7.29 -4.89 -5.84
N SER A 22 8.60 -4.80 -6.11
CA SER A 22 9.38 -3.57 -5.96
C SER A 22 8.80 -2.42 -6.80
N ALA A 23 8.43 -2.67 -8.05
CA ALA A 23 7.82 -1.68 -8.95
C ALA A 23 6.43 -1.25 -8.46
N ASN A 24 5.64 -2.18 -7.94
CA ASN A 24 4.33 -1.90 -7.36
C ASN A 24 4.48 -1.03 -6.10
N ILE A 25 5.41 -1.33 -5.18
CA ILE A 25 5.73 -0.49 -4.01
C ILE A 25 6.07 0.95 -4.45
N GLY A 26 6.95 1.12 -5.44
CA GLY A 26 7.31 2.44 -5.97
C GLY A 26 6.11 3.19 -6.56
N THR A 27 5.15 2.47 -7.14
CA THR A 27 3.92 3.07 -7.67
C THR A 27 2.94 3.42 -6.54
N GLN A 28 2.74 2.55 -5.56
CA GLN A 28 1.93 2.84 -4.38
C GLN A 28 2.44 4.07 -3.64
N ARG A 29 3.77 4.20 -3.48
CA ARG A 29 4.41 5.37 -2.89
C ARG A 29 4.04 6.66 -3.60
N ARG A 30 4.09 6.69 -4.94
CA ARG A 30 3.68 7.86 -5.75
C ARG A 30 2.20 8.20 -5.57
N PHE A 31 1.33 7.19 -5.51
CA PHE A 31 -0.11 7.39 -5.28
C PHE A 31 -0.39 7.94 -3.87
N VAL A 32 0.32 7.45 -2.85
CA VAL A 32 0.25 7.97 -1.47
C VAL A 32 0.65 9.44 -1.42
N GLN A 33 1.78 9.80 -2.03
CA GLN A 33 2.25 11.19 -2.07
C GLN A 33 1.25 12.12 -2.77
N ARG A 34 0.66 11.67 -3.88
CA ARG A 34 -0.37 12.42 -4.62
C ARG A 34 -1.77 12.36 -4.00
N ARG A 35 -1.95 11.57 -2.93
CA ARG A 35 -3.24 11.33 -2.25
C ARG A 35 -4.31 10.70 -3.16
N GLU A 36 -3.88 9.93 -4.16
CA GLU A 36 -4.74 9.29 -5.16
C GLU A 36 -5.30 7.93 -4.65
N MET A 37 -6.20 7.98 -3.67
CA MET A 37 -6.68 6.77 -2.97
C MET A 37 -7.45 5.76 -3.84
N LYS A 38 -8.04 6.21 -4.96
CA LYS A 38 -8.80 5.32 -5.87
C LYS A 38 -7.88 4.33 -6.59
N GLY A 39 -6.74 4.77 -7.11
CA GLY A 39 -5.79 3.89 -7.80
C GLY A 39 -5.00 2.99 -6.87
N LEU A 40 -4.82 3.40 -5.61
CA LEU A 40 -4.16 2.59 -4.59
C LEU A 40 -4.84 1.23 -4.37
N LYS A 41 -6.18 1.17 -4.38
CA LYS A 41 -6.92 -0.08 -4.18
C LYS A 41 -6.61 -1.13 -5.25
N ARG A 42 -6.44 -0.70 -6.50
CA ARG A 42 -6.06 -1.61 -7.60
C ARG A 42 -4.65 -2.15 -7.37
N LEU A 43 -3.71 -1.27 -7.03
CA LEU A 43 -2.31 -1.65 -6.77
C LEU A 43 -2.17 -2.63 -5.61
N LEU A 44 -3.00 -2.50 -4.55
CA LEU A 44 -3.03 -3.44 -3.44
C LEU A 44 -3.52 -4.83 -3.87
N ARG A 45 -4.60 -4.91 -4.67
CA ARG A 45 -5.07 -6.19 -5.21
C ARG A 45 -4.04 -6.86 -6.11
N ASP A 46 -3.34 -6.06 -6.93
CA ASP A 46 -2.25 -6.57 -7.77
C ASP A 46 -1.08 -7.04 -6.90
N MET A 47 -0.83 -6.40 -5.75
CA MET A 47 0.18 -6.83 -4.78
C MET A 47 -0.19 -8.16 -4.11
N ASP A 48 -1.45 -8.34 -3.72
CA ASP A 48 -1.93 -9.59 -3.11
C ASP A 48 -1.68 -10.79 -4.04
N LYS A 49 -2.01 -10.63 -5.33
CA LYS A 49 -1.73 -11.64 -6.37
C LYS A 49 -0.24 -11.95 -6.48
N LEU A 50 0.62 -10.94 -6.44
CA LEU A 50 2.07 -11.14 -6.49
C LEU A 50 2.59 -11.90 -5.26
N PHE A 51 2.00 -11.68 -4.08
CA PHE A 51 2.33 -12.46 -2.89
C PHE A 51 1.87 -13.90 -3.00
N ASP A 52 0.68 -14.15 -3.54
CA ASP A 52 0.18 -15.50 -3.80
C ASP A 52 1.08 -16.23 -4.81
N GLU A 53 1.47 -15.58 -5.91
CA GLU A 53 2.41 -16.10 -6.90
C GLU A 53 3.78 -16.41 -6.26
N LEU A 54 4.29 -15.51 -5.42
CA LEU A 54 5.55 -15.70 -4.71
C LEU A 54 5.48 -16.88 -3.74
N ALA A 55 4.35 -17.04 -3.04
CA ALA A 55 4.12 -18.14 -2.12
C ALA A 55 4.09 -19.48 -2.86
N ALA A 56 3.40 -19.56 -4.00
CA ALA A 56 3.37 -20.74 -4.85
C ALA A 56 4.77 -21.14 -5.33
N VAL A 57 5.56 -20.20 -5.86
CA VAL A 57 6.94 -20.45 -6.31
C VAL A 57 7.84 -20.88 -5.15
N ASN A 58 7.70 -20.26 -3.98
CA ASN A 58 8.44 -20.69 -2.79
C ASN A 58 8.07 -22.12 -2.37
N GLN A 59 6.81 -22.50 -2.48
CA GLN A 59 6.35 -23.85 -2.15
C GLN A 59 6.92 -24.87 -3.15
N GLU A 60 6.90 -24.57 -4.45
CA GLU A 60 7.51 -25.40 -5.50
C GLU A 60 9.00 -25.60 -5.23
N LEU A 61 9.75 -24.52 -4.98
CA LEU A 61 11.18 -24.57 -4.68
C LEU A 61 11.51 -25.29 -3.36
N ARG A 62 10.61 -25.26 -2.36
CA ARG A 62 10.81 -25.96 -1.07
C ARG A 62 10.63 -27.47 -1.15
N ARG A 63 9.92 -28.00 -2.15
CA ARG A 63 9.67 -29.45 -2.27
C ARG A 63 10.96 -30.26 -2.46
N ASN A 64 12.05 -29.63 -2.90
CA ASN A 64 13.38 -30.21 -2.90
C ASN A 64 14.36 -29.18 -2.36
N GLU A 65 14.88 -29.30 -1.15
CA GLU A 65 15.81 -28.27 -0.62
C GLU A 65 17.28 -28.53 -0.98
N GLN A 66 17.59 -29.69 -1.56
CA GLN A 66 18.96 -30.11 -1.91
C GLN A 66 19.66 -29.18 -2.91
N TRP A 67 18.92 -28.39 -3.69
CA TRP A 67 19.52 -27.42 -4.62
C TRP A 67 20.13 -26.21 -3.91
N LYS A 68 19.76 -25.92 -2.66
CA LYS A 68 20.26 -24.73 -1.93
C LYS A 68 21.77 -24.79 -1.70
N ASP A 69 22.32 -25.99 -1.52
CA ASP A 69 23.75 -26.20 -1.25
C ASP A 69 24.58 -26.32 -2.54
N MET A 70 23.93 -26.40 -3.71
CA MET A 70 24.61 -26.48 -4.99
C MET A 70 25.27 -25.15 -5.33
N SER A 71 26.56 -25.20 -5.66
CA SER A 71 27.38 -24.02 -5.96
C SER A 71 26.84 -23.20 -7.15
N CYS A 72 26.25 -23.85 -8.14
CA CYS A 72 25.69 -23.22 -9.34
C CYS A 72 24.53 -22.24 -9.04
N PHE A 73 23.80 -22.43 -7.94
CA PHE A 73 22.67 -21.56 -7.57
C PHE A 73 23.02 -20.49 -6.54
N ARG A 74 24.22 -20.53 -5.94
CA ARG A 74 24.62 -19.63 -4.85
C ARG A 74 24.48 -18.14 -5.21
N ALA A 75 24.89 -17.76 -6.43
CA ALA A 75 24.76 -16.38 -6.91
C ALA A 75 23.30 -15.94 -7.04
N ALA A 76 22.45 -16.79 -7.62
CA ALA A 76 21.02 -16.50 -7.77
C ALA A 76 20.32 -16.39 -6.41
N VAL A 77 20.63 -17.28 -5.46
CA VAL A 77 20.12 -17.23 -4.09
C VAL A 77 20.55 -15.95 -3.38
N GLY A 78 21.82 -15.56 -3.51
CA GLY A 78 22.33 -14.30 -2.94
C GLY A 78 21.61 -13.07 -3.50
N ALA A 79 21.43 -13.01 -4.83
CA ALA A 79 20.70 -11.92 -5.48
C ALA A 79 19.24 -11.85 -5.01
N ILE A 80 18.56 -13.00 -4.90
CA ILE A 80 17.18 -13.07 -4.40
C ILE A 80 17.11 -12.57 -2.95
N ALA A 81 18.03 -12.99 -2.09
CA ALA A 81 18.07 -12.57 -0.69
C ALA A 81 18.28 -11.05 -0.57
N ALA A 82 19.20 -10.49 -1.35
CA ALA A 82 19.41 -9.05 -1.42
C ALA A 82 18.13 -8.32 -1.86
N LYS A 83 17.46 -8.81 -2.92
CA LYS A 83 16.22 -8.20 -3.42
C LYS A 83 15.07 -8.30 -2.42
N GLN A 84 14.96 -9.41 -1.69
CA GLN A 84 13.98 -9.57 -0.61
C GLN A 84 14.19 -8.52 0.49
N SER A 85 15.44 -8.31 0.91
CA SER A 85 15.77 -7.27 1.89
C SER A 85 15.41 -5.86 1.41
N GLU A 86 15.70 -5.55 0.14
CA GLU A 86 15.33 -4.28 -0.48
C GLU A 86 13.81 -4.07 -0.51
N VAL A 87 13.05 -5.10 -0.90
CA VAL A 87 11.58 -5.08 -0.93
C VAL A 87 11.00 -4.85 0.47
N LEU A 88 11.51 -5.53 1.49
CA LEU A 88 11.06 -5.36 2.87
C LEU A 88 11.32 -3.93 3.37
N THR A 89 12.52 -3.42 3.13
CA THR A 89 12.92 -2.06 3.51
C THR A 89 12.05 -1.02 2.81
N SER A 90 11.82 -1.17 1.51
CA SER A 90 10.99 -0.27 0.72
C SER A 90 9.52 -0.30 1.14
N SER A 91 9.00 -1.48 1.47
CA SER A 91 7.63 -1.67 1.98
C SER A 91 7.44 -0.96 3.32
N ALA A 92 8.38 -1.14 4.26
CA ALA A 92 8.33 -0.47 5.55
C ALA A 92 8.34 1.06 5.41
N ALA A 93 9.22 1.60 4.55
CA ALA A 93 9.26 3.03 4.26
C ALA A 93 7.94 3.55 3.65
N MET A 94 7.34 2.80 2.73
CA MET A 94 6.07 3.17 2.10
C MET A 94 4.91 3.20 3.12
N VAL A 95 4.85 2.25 4.05
CA VAL A 95 3.86 2.23 5.14
C VAL A 95 4.02 3.44 6.06
N GLN A 96 5.25 3.77 6.45
CA GLN A 96 5.52 4.96 7.28
C GLN A 96 5.08 6.24 6.57
N GLU A 97 5.37 6.36 5.27
CA GLU A 97 4.95 7.51 4.46
C GLU A 97 3.42 7.62 4.37
N ALA A 98 2.73 6.50 4.14
CA ALA A 98 1.27 6.47 4.16
C ALA A 98 0.68 6.92 5.50
N ALA A 99 1.29 6.50 6.62
CA ALA A 99 0.88 6.93 7.96
C ALA A 99 1.07 8.44 8.17
N MET A 100 2.18 9.02 7.70
CA MET A 100 2.42 10.46 7.75
C MET A 100 1.38 11.24 6.95
N VAL A 101 1.10 10.82 5.71
CA VAL A 101 0.08 11.46 4.86
C VAL A 101 -1.30 11.37 5.51
N ARG A 102 -1.69 10.22 6.06
CA ARG A 102 -2.94 10.04 6.80
C ARG A 102 -3.06 11.03 7.96
N ASN A 103 -2.01 11.13 8.78
CA ASN A 103 -2.00 12.02 9.95
C ASN A 103 -2.11 13.49 9.53
N HIS A 104 -1.43 13.88 8.45
CA HIS A 104 -1.51 15.22 7.89
C HIS A 104 -2.92 15.55 7.39
N VAL A 105 -3.55 14.66 6.60
CA VAL A 105 -4.94 14.84 6.13
C VAL A 105 -5.91 14.93 7.31
N ALA A 106 -5.76 14.09 8.33
CA ALA A 106 -6.58 14.15 9.54
C ALA A 106 -6.43 15.48 10.30
N ALA A 107 -5.22 16.06 10.34
CA ALA A 107 -4.99 17.37 10.93
C ALA A 107 -5.67 18.49 10.11
N GLN A 108 -5.58 18.44 8.77
CA GLN A 108 -6.26 19.38 7.88
C GLN A 108 -7.79 19.34 8.07
N LEU A 109 -8.38 18.14 8.14
CA LEU A 109 -9.81 17.96 8.38
C LEU A 109 -10.25 18.53 9.74
N ARG A 110 -9.46 18.33 10.79
CA ARG A 110 -9.74 18.91 12.11
C ARG A 110 -9.77 20.44 12.06
N ARG A 111 -8.81 21.07 11.38
CA ARG A 111 -8.78 22.53 11.18
C ARG A 111 -10.00 23.03 10.41
N LEU A 112 -10.37 22.36 9.33
CA LEU A 112 -11.56 22.71 8.54
C LEU A 112 -12.86 22.60 9.35
N ARG A 113 -13.00 21.55 10.17
CA ARG A 113 -14.15 21.39 11.08
C ARG A 113 -14.19 22.48 12.14
N ALA A 114 -13.05 22.80 12.74
CA ALA A 114 -12.96 23.89 13.71
C ALA A 114 -13.36 25.23 13.09
N GLY A 115 -12.85 25.54 11.89
CA GLY A 115 -13.23 26.73 11.13
C GLY A 115 -14.74 26.78 10.84
N ARG A 116 -15.32 25.69 10.30
CA ARG A 116 -16.78 25.59 10.11
C ARG A 116 -17.56 25.80 11.38
N ASN A 117 -17.12 25.22 12.51
CA ASN A 117 -17.79 25.40 13.79
C ASN A 117 -17.74 26.85 14.28
N ILE A 118 -16.61 27.54 14.09
CA ILE A 118 -16.48 28.96 14.42
C ILE A 118 -17.42 29.78 13.52
N THR A 119 -17.38 29.58 12.20
CA THR A 119 -18.30 30.27 11.26
C THR A 119 -19.76 29.98 11.62
N ASN A 120 -20.13 28.73 11.85
CA ASN A 120 -21.49 28.34 12.18
C ASN A 120 -21.95 28.82 13.55
N ARG A 121 -21.06 29.22 14.47
CA ARG A 121 -21.43 29.74 15.80
C ARG A 121 -21.39 31.27 15.84
N TYR A 122 -20.44 31.89 15.15
CA TYR A 122 -20.31 33.34 15.06
C TYR A 122 -21.21 33.91 13.96
N VAL A 123 -21.11 33.45 12.72
CA VAL A 123 -21.88 34.03 11.60
C VAL A 123 -23.38 33.75 11.76
N SER A 124 -23.77 32.59 12.29
CA SER A 124 -25.18 32.29 12.54
C SER A 124 -25.79 33.13 13.68
N CYS A 125 -25.03 33.45 14.73
CA CYS A 125 -25.55 34.24 15.85
C CYS A 125 -25.80 35.71 15.47
N TRP A 126 -25.05 36.23 14.49
CA TRP A 126 -25.27 37.57 13.93
C TRP A 126 -26.27 37.59 12.75
N LEU A 127 -26.51 36.45 12.08
CA LEU A 127 -27.47 36.33 10.96
C LEU A 127 -28.89 35.89 11.39
N THR A 128 -29.14 35.64 12.68
CA THR A 128 -30.49 35.43 13.22
C THR A 128 -31.29 36.74 13.28
N ARG A 129 -31.69 37.23 12.11
CA ARG A 129 -32.97 37.92 11.89
C ARG A 129 -33.55 37.53 10.53
N ARG A 130 -34.24 36.39 10.50
CA ARG A 130 -35.43 36.22 9.65
C ARG A 130 -36.52 35.50 10.46
N PRO A 131 -37.57 36.19 10.92
CA PRO A 131 -38.74 35.54 11.48
C PRO A 131 -39.55 34.98 10.29
N GLY A 132 -39.36 33.69 10.01
CA GLY A 132 -40.12 32.95 8.99
C GLY A 132 -40.87 31.75 9.57
N GLY A 133 -41.03 31.70 10.90
CA GLY A 133 -41.79 30.67 11.59
C GLY A 133 -43.27 31.00 11.59
N ARG A 134 -44.02 30.30 10.74
CA ARG A 134 -45.47 30.30 10.59
C ARG A 134 -46.23 30.54 11.90
N PHE A 135 -46.86 31.71 12.03
CA PHE A 135 -48.03 31.91 12.90
C PHE A 135 -49.20 31.13 12.29
N ASN A 136 -49.43 29.91 12.75
CA ASN A 136 -50.74 29.26 12.67
C ASN A 136 -51.09 28.80 14.08
N GLN A 137 -51.47 29.74 14.95
CA GLN A 137 -52.34 29.44 16.08
C GLN A 137 -53.73 29.22 15.48
N LYS A 138 -54.22 27.98 15.55
CA LYS A 138 -55.64 27.69 15.35
C LYS A 138 -56.40 28.29 16.54
N GLY A 139 -57.16 29.34 16.28
CA GLY A 139 -58.30 29.82 17.07
C GLY A 139 -59.50 29.87 16.13
#